data_AF-Q71I34-F1
#
_entry.id   AF-Q71I34-F1
#
_cell.length_a   1.000
_cell.length_b   1.000
_cell.length_c   1.000
_cell.angle_alpha   90.00
_cell.angle_beta   90.00
_cell.angle_gamma   90.00
#
_symmetry.space_group_name_H-M   'P 1'
#
loop_
_entity.id
_entity.type
_entity.pdbx_description
1 polymer ?
#
loop_
_entity_poly.entity_id
_entity_poly.type
_entity_poly.pdbx_seq_one_letter_code
_entity_poly.pdbx_strand_id
1 'polypeptide(L)'
;EFRRSYWHLDTFWGFGGVEHVRAEHGYFFRDEETRPDAAKLVGKLTYEAGHPDVAAFDFLKPLADAAGVEARQSIPAPAQLYCELICRNDELIAATDAVYPDRAELAKDVSKVYRELILDLYKHGARDIKLDDCTWGVLVNDSFWHAFDEGHLKREEILQ
;
A
#
# COMPACT_ATOMS: atom_id res chain seq x y z
N GLU A 1 -7.59 -9.08 -9.65
CA GLU A 1 -6.19 -8.63 -9.55
C GLU A 1 -5.20 -9.43 -10.40
N PHE A 2 -5.62 -10.14 -11.46
CA PHE A 2 -4.75 -11.01 -12.29
C PHE A 2 -3.56 -10.32 -12.98
N ARG A 3 -3.52 -8.99 -12.99
CA ARG A 3 -2.47 -8.17 -13.62
C ARG A 3 -1.36 -7.78 -12.67
N ARG A 4 -1.54 -8.04 -11.38
CA ARG A 4 -0.58 -7.70 -10.35
C ARG A 4 0.29 -8.92 -10.04
N SER A 5 1.59 -8.69 -9.94
CA SER A 5 2.58 -9.56 -9.33
C SER A 5 2.39 -9.60 -7.79
N TYR A 6 2.07 -8.45 -7.20
CA TYR A 6 1.68 -8.31 -5.80
C TYR A 6 0.45 -7.44 -5.69
N TRP A 7 -0.55 -7.89 -4.93
CA TRP A 7 -1.79 -7.13 -4.76
C TRP A 7 -1.58 -5.73 -4.15
N HIS A 8 -0.54 -5.55 -3.32
CA HIS A 8 -0.23 -4.32 -2.60
C HIS A 8 0.99 -3.59 -3.18
N LEU A 9 2.14 -4.26 -3.33
CA LEU A 9 3.36 -3.59 -3.80
C LEU A 9 3.22 -2.94 -5.18
N ASP A 10 2.51 -3.57 -6.12
CA ASP A 10 2.29 -2.97 -7.45
C ASP A 10 1.45 -1.68 -7.37
N THR A 11 0.55 -1.58 -6.39
CA THR A 11 -0.14 -0.32 -6.08
C THR A 11 0.85 0.69 -5.49
N PHE A 12 1.68 0.27 -4.53
CA PHE A 12 2.60 1.18 -3.85
C PHE A 12 3.66 1.78 -4.77
N TRP A 13 4.21 0.98 -5.68
CA TRP A 13 5.13 1.44 -6.71
C TRP A 13 4.48 2.35 -7.76
N GLY A 14 3.14 2.44 -7.77
CA GLY A 14 2.39 3.40 -8.57
C GLY A 14 2.39 4.81 -8.00
N PHE A 15 2.75 5.01 -6.72
CA PHE A 15 2.87 6.33 -6.11
C PHE A 15 4.25 6.92 -6.37
N GLY A 16 4.29 8.23 -6.63
CA GLY A 16 5.56 8.97 -6.73
C GLY A 16 6.27 9.02 -5.38
N GLY A 17 7.60 9.01 -5.43
CA GLY A 17 8.44 8.94 -4.24
C GLY A 17 8.68 7.52 -3.70
N VAL A 18 8.07 6.50 -4.32
CA VAL A 18 8.25 5.08 -3.98
C VAL A 18 9.06 4.37 -5.07
N GLU A 19 10.13 3.70 -4.69
CA GLU A 19 10.94 2.85 -5.56
C GLU A 19 10.74 1.37 -5.25
N HIS A 20 10.78 0.56 -6.31
CA HIS A 20 10.87 -0.88 -6.19
C HIS A 20 12.32 -1.27 -5.90
N VAL A 21 12.55 -1.84 -4.72
CA VAL A 21 13.86 -2.35 -4.30
C VAL A 21 13.78 -3.84 -3.95
N ARG A 22 14.96 -4.45 -3.79
CA ARG A 22 15.09 -5.78 -3.21
C ARG A 22 15.68 -5.66 -1.81
N ALA A 23 14.91 -6.09 -0.81
CA ALA A 23 15.39 -6.23 0.56
C ALA A 23 16.29 -7.46 0.71
N GLU A 24 16.88 -7.65 1.89
CA GLU A 24 17.65 -8.86 2.21
C GLU A 24 16.74 -10.11 2.24
N HIS A 25 15.50 -9.94 2.71
CA HIS A 25 14.50 -10.99 2.85
C HIS A 25 13.11 -10.60 2.31
N GLY A 26 12.35 -11.59 1.85
CA GLY A 26 10.93 -11.48 1.52
C GLY A 26 10.03 -11.35 2.74
N TYR A 27 8.72 -11.48 2.52
CA TYR A 27 7.76 -11.63 3.61
C TYR A 27 7.76 -13.09 4.04
N PHE A 28 7.92 -13.32 5.35
CA PHE A 28 7.85 -14.65 5.93
C PHE A 28 6.40 -15.03 6.24
N PHE A 29 5.91 -16.02 5.51
CA PHE A 29 4.68 -16.74 5.83
C PHE A 29 5.00 -18.07 6.52
N ARG A 30 3.97 -18.75 7.04
CA ARG A 30 4.10 -19.94 7.91
C ARG A 30 5.12 -20.98 7.41
N ASP A 31 5.20 -21.19 6.09
CA ASP A 31 6.10 -22.17 5.48
C ASP A 31 6.76 -21.65 4.18
N GLU A 32 6.67 -20.35 3.88
CA GLU A 32 7.10 -19.78 2.60
C GLU A 32 7.64 -18.35 2.76
N GLU A 33 8.73 -18.04 2.08
CA GLU A 33 9.24 -16.68 1.95
C GLU A 33 8.91 -16.18 0.54
N THR A 34 8.33 -14.98 0.44
CA THR A 34 8.09 -14.37 -0.88
C THR A 34 9.38 -13.94 -1.53
N ARG A 35 9.33 -13.47 -2.80
CA ARG A 35 10.49 -12.76 -3.36
C ARG A 35 10.77 -11.51 -2.49
N PRO A 36 12.04 -11.08 -2.40
CA PRO A 36 12.46 -9.98 -1.53
C PRO A 36 12.09 -8.60 -2.08
N ASP A 37 11.04 -8.50 -2.89
CA ASP A 37 10.58 -7.21 -3.42
C ASP A 37 10.00 -6.37 -2.27
N ALA A 38 10.34 -5.08 -2.25
CA ALA A 38 9.87 -4.14 -1.24
C ALA A 38 9.65 -2.74 -1.84
N ALA A 39 8.95 -1.89 -1.09
CA ALA A 39 8.76 -0.48 -1.40
C ALA A 39 9.73 0.37 -0.55
N LYS A 40 10.60 1.13 -1.21
CA LYS A 40 11.49 2.08 -0.54
C LYS A 40 11.05 3.50 -0.83
N LEU A 41 10.94 4.31 0.22
CA LEU A 41 10.66 5.72 0.04
C LEU A 41 11.95 6.48 -0.27
N VAL A 42 11.98 7.18 -1.41
CA VAL A 42 13.12 8.01 -1.86
C VAL A 42 12.79 9.49 -1.96
N GLY A 43 11.52 9.84 -1.76
CA GLY A 43 11.02 11.21 -1.79
C GLY A 43 9.62 11.32 -1.21
N LYS A 44 9.08 12.54 -1.15
CA LYS A 44 7.71 12.77 -0.67
C LYS A 44 6.71 12.02 -1.56
N LEU A 45 5.68 11.46 -0.92
CA LEU A 45 4.60 10.77 -1.62
C LEU A 45 3.84 11.75 -2.51
N THR A 46 3.71 11.41 -3.78
CA THR A 46 2.89 12.15 -4.74
C THR A 46 2.00 11.21 -5.52
N TYR A 47 0.86 11.72 -5.96
CA TYR A 47 0.01 11.03 -6.91
C TYR A 47 0.22 11.63 -8.30
N GLU A 48 0.40 10.76 -9.30
CA GLU A 48 0.46 11.14 -10.70
C GLU A 48 -0.62 10.38 -11.49
N ALA A 49 -1.15 11.02 -12.53
CA ALA A 49 -2.09 10.36 -13.43
C ALA A 49 -1.40 9.19 -14.15
N GLY A 50 -2.16 8.13 -14.42
CA GLY A 50 -1.60 6.90 -15.01
C GLY A 50 -1.20 5.85 -13.98
N HIS A 51 -1.69 5.97 -12.75
CA HIS A 51 -1.52 4.96 -11.71
C HIS A 51 -1.94 3.55 -12.22
N PRO A 52 -1.16 2.49 -11.95
CA PRO A 52 -1.44 1.14 -12.47
C PRO A 52 -2.86 0.62 -12.19
N ASP A 53 -3.42 0.99 -11.03
CA ASP A 53 -4.79 0.62 -10.64
C ASP A 53 -5.87 1.28 -11.50
N VAL A 54 -5.64 2.51 -11.95
CA VAL A 54 -6.54 3.20 -12.89
C VAL A 54 -6.47 2.52 -14.25
N ALA A 55 -5.26 2.22 -14.75
CA ALA A 55 -5.10 1.49 -16.00
C ALA A 55 -5.71 0.08 -15.97
N ALA A 56 -5.65 -0.59 -14.82
CA ALA A 56 -6.32 -1.87 -14.61
C ALA A 56 -7.84 -1.73 -14.64
N PHE A 57 -8.39 -0.70 -13.99
CA PHE A 57 -9.81 -0.40 -13.97
C PHE A 57 -10.36 -0.06 -15.37
N ASP A 58 -9.64 0.79 -16.12
CA ASP A 58 -10.04 1.23 -17.47
C ASP A 58 -10.21 0.07 -18.45
N PHE A 59 -9.44 -1.01 -18.25
CA PHE A 59 -9.64 -2.22 -19.03
C PHE A 59 -10.84 -3.04 -18.55
N LEU A 60 -11.06 -3.13 -17.23
CA LEU A 60 -12.13 -3.92 -16.65
C LEU A 60 -13.50 -3.30 -16.95
N LYS A 61 -13.61 -1.97 -16.84
CA LYS A 61 -14.86 -1.22 -16.96
C LYS A 61 -15.67 -1.53 -18.23
N PRO A 62 -15.10 -1.46 -19.45
CA PRO A 62 -15.86 -1.76 -20.67
C PRO A 62 -16.33 -3.23 -20.74
N LEU A 63 -15.56 -4.17 -20.16
CA LEU A 63 -15.95 -5.58 -20.12
C LEU A 63 -17.12 -5.81 -19.15
N ALA A 64 -17.10 -5.14 -17.99
CA ALA A 64 -18.17 -5.17 -17.02
C ALA A 64 -19.45 -4.52 -17.57
N ASP A 65 -19.33 -3.37 -18.24
CA ASP A 65 -20.44 -2.67 -18.88
C ASP A 65 -21.10 -3.52 -19.97
N ALA A 66 -20.30 -4.17 -20.81
CA ALA A 66 -20.81 -5.08 -21.84
C ALA A 66 -21.55 -6.28 -21.24
N ALA A 67 -21.17 -6.71 -20.04
CA ALA A 67 -21.84 -7.76 -19.28
C ALA A 67 -23.02 -7.25 -18.41
N GLY A 68 -23.25 -5.94 -18.36
CA GLY A 68 -24.32 -5.32 -17.57
C GLY A 68 -24.12 -5.40 -16.05
N VAL A 69 -22.87 -5.45 -15.59
CA VAL A 69 -22.51 -5.53 -14.16
C VAL A 69 -21.58 -4.39 -13.75
N GLU A 70 -21.60 -4.00 -12.47
CA GLU A 70 -20.72 -2.96 -11.94
C GLU A 70 -19.30 -3.50 -11.74
N ALA A 71 -18.29 -2.75 -12.21
CA ALA A 71 -16.89 -3.09 -12.00
C ALA A 71 -16.45 -2.67 -10.58
N ARG A 72 -15.99 -3.64 -9.77
CA ARG A 72 -15.34 -3.37 -8.49
C ARG A 72 -13.83 -3.29 -8.65
N GLN A 73 -13.24 -2.19 -8.20
CA GLN A 73 -11.78 -2.05 -8.10
C GLN A 73 -11.32 -2.34 -6.67
N SER A 74 -10.39 -3.28 -6.50
CA SER A 74 -9.73 -3.55 -5.21
C SER A 74 -8.39 -2.83 -5.15
N ILE A 75 -8.10 -2.14 -4.05
CA ILE A 75 -6.79 -1.54 -3.75
C ILE A 75 -6.41 -1.80 -2.29
N PRO A 76 -5.12 -1.91 -1.95
CA PRO A 76 -4.69 -1.96 -0.56
C PRO A 76 -5.17 -0.73 0.22
N ALA A 77 -5.53 -0.91 1.48
CA ALA A 77 -5.92 0.20 2.34
C ALA A 77 -4.73 1.16 2.60
N PRO A 78 -5.00 2.45 2.87
CA PRO A 78 -3.94 3.42 3.19
C PRO A 78 -3.09 2.99 4.39
N ALA A 79 -3.72 2.35 5.40
CA ALA A 79 -3.03 1.80 6.55
C ALA A 79 -1.99 0.73 6.16
N GLN A 80 -2.25 -0.05 5.11
CA GLN A 80 -1.32 -1.06 4.60
C GLN A 80 -0.04 -0.40 4.04
N LEU A 81 -0.17 0.68 3.27
CA LEU A 81 1.00 1.44 2.78
C LEU A 81 1.76 2.05 3.96
N TYR A 82 1.03 2.69 4.89
CA TYR A 82 1.65 3.30 6.06
C TYR A 82 2.48 2.27 6.85
N CYS A 83 1.87 1.12 7.15
CA CYS A 83 2.52 0.02 7.85
C CYS A 83 3.73 -0.54 7.07
N GLU A 84 3.62 -0.73 5.76
CA GLU A 84 4.75 -1.13 4.92
C GLU A 84 5.94 -0.15 5.05
N LEU A 85 5.68 1.16 5.11
CA LEU A 85 6.74 2.17 5.18
C LEU A 85 7.42 2.28 6.56
N ILE A 86 6.74 1.87 7.65
CA ILE A 86 7.25 2.06 9.03
C ILE A 86 7.54 0.76 9.78
N CYS A 87 7.21 -0.40 9.23
CA CYS A 87 7.36 -1.69 9.91
C CYS A 87 8.21 -2.71 9.14
N ARG A 88 8.65 -2.43 7.91
CA ARG A 88 9.16 -3.50 7.04
C ARG A 88 10.53 -4.07 7.44
N ASN A 89 11.51 -3.20 7.67
CA ASN A 89 12.85 -3.48 8.21
C ASN A 89 13.59 -2.17 8.48
N ASP A 90 14.67 -2.21 9.25
CA ASP A 90 15.45 -1.04 9.66
C ASP A 90 15.93 -0.15 8.51
N GLU A 91 16.36 -0.75 7.39
CA GLU A 91 16.85 0.02 6.24
C GLU A 91 15.74 0.85 5.60
N LEU A 92 14.57 0.24 5.40
CA LEU A 92 13.42 0.89 4.78
C LEU A 92 12.76 1.90 5.72
N ILE A 93 12.69 1.57 7.02
CA ILE A 93 12.24 2.51 8.06
C ILE A 93 13.14 3.74 8.08
N ALA A 94 14.46 3.56 8.12
CA ALA A 94 15.41 4.67 8.09
C ALA A 94 15.28 5.54 6.83
N ALA A 95 14.99 4.93 5.67
CA ALA A 95 14.71 5.66 4.44
C ALA A 95 13.42 6.48 4.55
N THR A 96 12.37 5.91 5.13
CA THR A 96 11.12 6.63 5.42
C THR A 96 11.36 7.81 6.37
N ASP A 97 12.13 7.61 7.44
CA ASP A 97 12.42 8.63 8.47
C ASP A 97 13.23 9.80 7.91
N ALA A 98 14.14 9.52 6.97
CA ALA A 98 14.91 10.55 6.28
C ALA A 98 14.03 11.49 5.45
N VAL A 99 12.92 10.99 4.90
CA VAL A 99 11.95 11.79 4.12
C VAL A 99 10.84 12.38 5.00
N TYR A 100 10.40 11.63 6.01
CA TYR A 100 9.35 12.00 6.96
C TYR A 100 9.82 11.80 8.40
N PRO A 101 10.54 12.78 8.97
CA PRO A 101 10.89 12.75 10.40
C PRO A 101 9.66 12.83 11.32
N ASP A 102 8.55 13.36 10.81
CA ASP A 102 7.26 13.42 11.49
C ASP A 102 6.27 12.42 10.87
N ARG A 103 5.83 11.45 11.68
CA ARG A 103 4.85 10.43 11.30
C ARG A 103 3.48 11.00 10.94
N ALA A 104 3.07 12.10 11.56
CA ALA A 104 1.80 12.75 11.25
C ALA A 104 1.80 13.31 9.81
N GLU A 105 2.92 13.87 9.37
CA GLU A 105 3.08 14.34 7.99
C GLU A 105 3.11 13.17 6.99
N LEU A 106 3.71 12.03 7.36
CA LEU A 106 3.63 10.81 6.54
C LEU A 106 2.18 10.33 6.39
N ALA A 107 1.44 10.18 7.51
CA ALA A 107 0.06 9.71 7.50
C ALA A 107 -0.87 10.63 6.68
N LYS A 108 -0.62 11.95 6.75
CA LYS A 108 -1.32 12.96 5.97
C LYS A 108 -1.05 12.83 4.46
N ASP A 109 0.20 12.63 4.07
CA ASP A 109 0.55 12.46 2.66
C ASP A 109 0.06 11.11 2.10
N VAL A 110 0.14 10.02 2.87
CA VAL A 110 -0.50 8.73 2.54
C VAL A 110 -2.00 8.95 2.30
N SER A 111 -2.70 9.62 3.22
CA SER A 111 -4.13 9.91 3.08
C SER A 111 -4.43 10.75 1.84
N LYS A 112 -3.56 11.71 1.52
CA LYS A 112 -3.69 12.58 0.35
C LYS A 112 -3.56 11.79 -0.95
N VAL A 113 -2.49 11.00 -1.13
CA VAL A 113 -2.28 10.26 -2.40
C VAL A 113 -3.36 9.21 -2.63
N TYR A 114 -3.87 8.57 -1.57
CA TYR A 114 -5.00 7.66 -1.66
C TYR A 114 -6.31 8.35 -2.02
N ARG A 115 -6.56 9.54 -1.46
CA ARG A 115 -7.71 10.35 -1.85
C ARG A 115 -7.62 10.75 -3.32
N GLU A 116 -6.44 11.09 -3.81
CA GLU A 116 -6.21 11.43 -5.22
C GLU A 116 -6.46 10.20 -6.13
N LEU A 117 -5.95 9.02 -5.78
CA LEU A 117 -6.23 7.76 -6.49
C LEU A 117 -7.73 7.43 -6.54
N ILE A 118 -8.44 7.53 -5.42
CA ILE A 118 -9.88 7.25 -5.34
C ILE A 118 -10.67 8.23 -6.23
N LEU A 119 -10.30 9.52 -6.20
CA LEU A 119 -10.93 10.53 -7.05
C LEU A 119 -10.64 10.27 -8.53
N ASP A 120 -9.46 9.77 -8.87
CA ASP A 120 -9.10 9.44 -10.25
C ASP A 120 -9.89 8.23 -10.76
N LEU A 121 -9.94 7.15 -9.97
CA LEU A 121 -10.83 6.01 -10.24
C LEU A 121 -12.29 6.45 -10.42
N TYR A 122 -12.78 7.37 -9.58
CA TYR A 122 -14.12 7.91 -9.70
C TYR A 122 -14.35 8.66 -11.02
N LYS A 123 -13.38 9.47 -11.48
CA LYS A 123 -13.42 10.16 -12.78
C LYS A 123 -13.46 9.16 -13.94
N HIS A 124 -12.77 8.04 -13.80
CA HIS A 124 -12.76 6.94 -14.77
C HIS A 124 -14.03 6.06 -14.70
N GLY A 125 -14.95 6.35 -13.78
CA GLY A 125 -16.27 5.73 -13.72
C GLY A 125 -16.42 4.65 -12.64
N ALA A 126 -15.44 4.49 -11.75
CA ALA A 126 -15.57 3.58 -10.61
C ALA A 126 -16.67 4.04 -9.66
N ARG A 127 -17.56 3.12 -9.28
CA ARG A 127 -18.59 3.33 -8.25
C ARG A 127 -18.53 2.33 -7.10
N ASP A 128 -17.74 1.27 -7.24
CA ASP A 128 -17.47 0.28 -6.22
C ASP A 128 -15.95 0.13 -6.04
N ILE A 129 -15.44 0.56 -4.89
CA ILE A 129 -14.02 0.47 -4.51
C ILE A 129 -13.92 -0.32 -3.20
N LYS A 130 -13.10 -1.36 -3.21
CA LYS A 130 -12.77 -2.19 -2.05
C LYS A 130 -11.38 -1.83 -1.54
N LEU A 131 -11.29 -1.55 -0.24
CA LEU A 131 -10.02 -1.33 0.47
C LEU A 131 -9.66 -2.62 1.21
N ASP A 132 -8.53 -3.20 0.86
CA ASP A 132 -8.00 -4.40 1.49
C ASP A 132 -7.03 -4.04 2.60
N ASP A 133 -7.46 -4.27 3.86
CA ASP A 133 -6.70 -3.94 5.05
C ASP A 133 -6.37 -5.20 5.86
N CYS A 134 -5.11 -5.65 5.80
CA CYS A 134 -4.63 -6.78 6.59
C CYS A 134 -3.91 -6.32 7.87
N THR A 135 -3.72 -5.01 8.08
CA THR A 135 -2.99 -4.44 9.22
C THR A 135 -3.70 -4.69 10.54
N TRP A 136 -5.03 -4.82 10.54
CA TRP A 136 -5.78 -5.18 11.73
C TRP A 136 -5.32 -6.50 12.34
N GLY A 137 -4.97 -7.50 11.52
CA GLY A 137 -4.45 -8.77 11.99
C GLY A 137 -3.09 -8.64 12.68
N VAL A 138 -2.27 -7.68 12.23
CA VAL A 138 -1.01 -7.30 12.87
C VAL A 138 -1.29 -6.68 14.22
N LEU A 139 -2.22 -5.74 14.26
CA LEU A 139 -2.54 -5.02 15.47
C LEU A 139 -3.14 -5.95 16.51
N VAL A 140 -4.15 -6.77 16.20
CA VAL A 140 -4.89 -7.54 17.23
C VAL A 140 -4.17 -8.77 17.78
N ASN A 141 -3.01 -9.14 17.25
CA ASN A 141 -2.28 -10.33 17.66
C ASN A 141 -0.89 -9.96 18.21
N ASP A 142 -0.73 -10.08 19.53
CA ASP A 142 0.52 -9.73 20.23
C ASP A 142 1.74 -10.52 19.70
N SER A 143 1.54 -11.78 19.27
CA SER A 143 2.63 -12.58 18.69
C SER A 143 3.03 -12.13 17.28
N PHE A 144 2.07 -11.59 16.50
CA PHE A 144 2.34 -11.07 15.17
C PHE A 144 2.92 -9.66 15.24
N TRP A 145 2.45 -8.85 16.19
CA TRP A 145 2.98 -7.51 16.49
C TRP A 145 4.50 -7.53 16.74
N HIS A 146 4.97 -8.42 17.61
CA HIS A 146 6.40 -8.54 17.90
C HIS A 146 7.26 -8.97 16.70
N ALA A 147 6.68 -9.74 15.76
CA ALA A 147 7.36 -10.12 14.53
C ALA A 147 7.34 -9.01 13.46
N PHE A 148 6.53 -7.97 13.65
CA PHE A 148 6.29 -6.90 12.68
C PHE A 148 7.07 -5.62 12.99
N ASP A 149 7.65 -5.49 14.18
CA ASP A 149 8.21 -4.22 14.65
C ASP A 149 9.53 -4.38 15.42
N GLU A 150 9.93 -5.59 15.80
CA GLU A 150 11.09 -5.86 16.67
C GLU A 150 11.14 -5.01 17.98
N GLY A 151 10.06 -4.30 18.34
CA GLY A 151 9.93 -3.45 19.52
C GLY A 151 10.21 -1.95 19.32
N HIS A 152 10.23 -1.45 18.08
CA HIS A 152 10.53 -0.06 17.74
C HIS A 152 9.34 0.90 17.77
N LEU A 153 8.10 0.41 17.74
CA LEU A 153 6.85 1.16 17.75
C LEU A 153 5.97 0.73 18.92
N LYS A 154 5.22 1.68 19.47
CA LYS A 154 4.12 1.35 20.35
C LYS A 154 2.87 1.13 19.52
N ARG A 155 2.12 0.08 19.82
CA ARG A 155 0.85 -0.24 19.14
C ARG A 155 -0.13 0.93 19.16
N GLU A 156 -0.09 1.72 20.24
CA GLU A 156 -0.90 2.94 20.41
C GLU A 156 -0.53 4.06 19.44
N GLU A 157 0.67 4.06 18.86
CA GLU A 157 1.13 5.06 17.88
C GLU A 157 0.58 4.78 16.47
N ILE A 158 0.08 3.57 16.21
CA ILE A 158 -0.59 3.20 14.94
C ILE A 158 -2.11 3.40 15.04
N LEU A 159 -2.68 3.41 16.25
CA LEU A 159 -4.13 3.51 16.48
C LEU A 159 -4.66 4.95 16.57
N GLN A 160 -3.79 5.98 16.48
CA GLN A 160 -4.12 7.40 16.55
C GLN A 160 -4.24 8.03 15.16
#